data_AF-A0A078LLQ5-F1
#
_entry.id   AF-A0A078LLQ5-F1
#
_cell.length_a   1.000
_cell.length_b   1.000
_cell.length_c   1.000
_cell.angle_alpha   90.00
_cell.angle_beta   90.00
_cell.angle_gamma   90.00
#
_symmetry.space_group_name_H-M   'P 1'
#
loop_
_entity.id
_entity.type
_entity.pdbx_description
1 polymer ?
#
loop_
_entity_poly.entity_id
_entity_poly.type
_entity_poly.pdbx_seq_one_letter_code
_entity_poly.pdbx_strand_id
1 'polypeptide(L)'
;MSERNAIPLIITAMGTVAATVGVLWYYGYLHIAKPQDALLLADYTMLKTIPGEDYRISLKPAPQIAQCIDGVLVLFDTQQKGLTGVLVDNQKRAVRCSEQGL
;
A
#
# COMPACT_ATOMS: atom_id res chain seq x y z
N MET A 1 31.47 47.84 13.32
CA MET A 1 30.32 46.91 13.17
C MET A 1 30.85 45.54 13.53
N SER A 2 30.42 44.96 14.66
CA SER A 2 31.01 43.73 15.22
C SER A 2 30.97 42.61 14.18
N GLU A 3 32.12 41.99 13.92
CA GLU A 3 32.28 40.81 13.06
C GLU A 3 31.45 39.67 13.67
N ARG A 4 30.19 39.58 13.25
CA ARG A 4 29.27 38.57 13.80
C ARG A 4 29.67 37.23 13.21
N ASN A 5 30.30 36.39 14.02
CA ASN A 5 30.50 34.98 13.70
C ASN A 5 29.14 34.36 13.33
N ALA A 6 28.99 33.99 12.06
CA ALA A 6 27.75 33.42 11.51
C ALA A 6 27.55 31.95 11.91
N ILE A 7 28.60 31.30 12.40
CA ILE A 7 28.62 29.91 12.86
C ILE A 7 27.48 29.60 13.87
N PRO A 8 27.29 30.36 14.97
CA PRO A 8 26.19 30.12 15.91
C PRO A 8 24.80 30.30 15.28
N LEU A 9 24.64 31.21 14.31
CA LEU A 9 23.37 31.42 13.61
C LEU A 9 23.03 30.23 12.70
N ILE A 10 24.03 29.64 12.04
CA ILE A 10 23.84 28.47 11.18
C ILE A 10 23.46 27.24 12.02
N ILE A 11 24.17 27.03 13.15
CA ILE A 11 23.90 25.90 14.04
C ILE A 11 22.51 26.00 14.67
N THR A 12 22.10 27.19 15.10
CA THR A 12 20.75 27.39 15.64
C THR A 12 19.68 27.15 14.58
N ALA A 13 19.88 27.63 13.35
CA ALA A 13 18.95 27.35 12.25
C ALA A 13 18.81 25.85 11.96
N MET A 14 19.93 25.12 11.80
CA MET A 14 19.89 23.67 11.58
C MET A 14 19.29 22.91 12.77
N GLY A 15 19.62 23.31 14.00
CA GLY A 15 19.11 22.71 15.22
C GLY A 15 17.59 22.85 15.34
N THR A 16 17.04 24.03 15.02
CA THR A 16 15.59 24.24 15.05
C THR A 16 14.86 23.39 14.01
N VAL A 17 15.36 23.32 12.77
CA VAL A 17 14.78 22.47 11.71
C VAL A 17 14.81 20.99 12.12
N ALA A 18 15.96 20.50 12.59
CA ALA A 18 16.09 19.12 13.03
C ALA A 18 15.19 18.79 14.22
N ALA A 19 15.08 19.70 15.19
CA ALA A 19 14.19 19.54 16.33
C ALA A 19 12.71 19.48 15.90
N THR A 20 12.26 20.37 15.00
CA THR A 20 10.89 20.35 14.48
C THR A 20 10.57 19.05 13.74
N VAL A 21 11.46 18.62 12.85
CA VAL A 21 11.33 17.34 12.13
C VAL A 21 11.31 16.16 13.10
N GLY A 22 12.18 16.17 14.13
CA GLY A 22 12.23 15.14 15.17
C GLY A 22 10.95 15.07 16.01
N VAL A 23 10.37 16.21 16.38
CA VAL A 23 9.09 16.28 17.09
C VAL A 23 7.97 15.70 16.22
N LEU A 24 7.88 16.10 14.95
CA LEU A 24 6.91 15.55 14.00
C LEU A 24 7.06 14.04 13.82
N TRP A 25 8.29 13.53 13.85
CA TRP A 25 8.58 12.10 13.79
C TRP A 25 8.15 11.38 15.09
N TYR A 26 8.46 11.93 16.25
CA TYR A 26 8.08 11.38 17.56
C TYR A 26 6.55 11.28 17.73
N TYR A 27 5.81 12.31 17.31
CA TYR A 27 4.34 12.30 17.32
C TYR A 27 3.72 11.46 16.18
N GLY A 28 4.54 10.85 15.31
CA GLY A 28 4.07 10.00 14.23
C GLY A 28 3.41 10.74 13.07
N TYR A 29 3.53 12.06 12.99
CA TYR A 29 3.03 12.84 11.83
C TYR A 29 3.91 12.67 10.60
N LEU A 30 5.17 12.28 10.79
CA LEU A 30 6.11 12.03 9.72
C LEU A 30 5.94 10.59 9.19
N HIS A 31 4.82 10.36 8.50
CA HIS A 31 4.61 9.14 7.73
C HIS A 31 5.47 9.21 6.46
N ILE A 32 6.62 8.53 6.47
CA ILE A 32 7.32 8.19 5.23
C ILE A 32 6.42 7.20 4.51
N ALA A 33 5.53 7.72 3.66
CA ALA A 33 4.67 6.93 2.81
C ALA A 33 5.58 6.09 1.91
N LYS A 34 5.76 4.82 2.28
CA LYS A 34 6.41 3.84 1.42
C LYS A 34 5.54 3.76 0.15
N PRO A 35 6.09 3.97 -1.05
CA PRO A 35 5.31 3.91 -2.29
C PRO A 35 4.68 2.52 -2.56
N GLN A 36 5.05 1.52 -1.76
CA GLN A 36 4.53 0.16 -1.80
C GLN A 36 3.17 -0.02 -1.07
N ASP A 37 2.77 0.91 -0.19
CA ASP A 37 1.46 0.85 0.50
C ASP A 37 0.33 1.51 -0.31
N ALA A 38 0.65 2.17 -1.43
CA ALA A 38 -0.34 2.71 -2.37
C ALA A 38 -0.60 1.78 -3.58
N LEU A 39 0.28 0.82 -3.84
CA LEU A 39 0.15 -0.11 -4.98
C LEU A 39 -0.39 -1.50 -4.56
N LEU A 40 -0.16 -1.92 -3.32
CA LEU A 40 -0.77 -3.12 -2.77
C LEU A 40 -2.16 -2.79 -2.22
N LEU A 41 -3.16 -2.81 -3.11
CA LEU A 41 -4.55 -2.53 -2.78
C LEU A 41 -5.17 -3.58 -1.84
N ALA A 42 -4.67 -4.82 -1.86
CA ALA A 42 -4.94 -5.91 -0.91
C ALA A 42 -4.01 -7.10 -1.23
N ASP A 43 -3.66 -7.91 -0.21
CA ASP A 43 -2.97 -9.19 -0.38
C ASP A 43 -3.98 -10.33 -0.25
N TYR A 44 -3.96 -11.29 -1.18
CA TYR A 44 -4.94 -12.38 -1.26
C TYR A 44 -4.26 -13.73 -1.11
N THR A 45 -4.68 -14.49 -0.10
CA THR A 45 -4.22 -15.87 0.09
C THR A 45 -5.12 -16.84 -0.69
N MET A 46 -4.54 -17.58 -1.64
CA MET A 46 -5.18 -18.77 -2.18
C MET A 46 -5.06 -19.91 -1.16
N LEU A 47 -6.17 -20.44 -0.65
CA LEU A 47 -6.12 -21.68 0.12
C LEU A 47 -6.44 -22.86 -0.81
N LYS A 48 -5.73 -23.96 -0.60
CA LYS A 48 -5.90 -25.18 -1.39
C LYS A 48 -7.19 -25.86 -0.96
N THR A 49 -8.09 -26.13 -1.90
CA THR A 49 -9.25 -27.00 -1.63
C THR A 49 -8.75 -28.44 -1.49
N ILE A 50 -8.73 -28.96 -0.25
CA ILE A 50 -8.44 -30.37 0.01
C ILE A 50 -9.78 -31.10 0.05
N PRO A 51 -10.00 -32.14 -0.79
CA PRO A 51 -11.27 -32.87 -0.78
C PRO A 51 -11.47 -33.57 0.57
N GLY A 52 -12.53 -33.22 1.30
CA GLY A 52 -12.87 -33.79 2.61
C GLY A 52 -12.58 -32.90 3.82
N GLU A 53 -12.03 -31.70 3.64
CA GLU A 53 -11.93 -30.68 4.70
C GLU A 53 -12.90 -29.52 4.45
N ASP A 54 -13.67 -29.14 5.47
CA ASP A 54 -14.56 -27.98 5.41
C ASP A 54 -13.73 -26.70 5.33
N TYR A 55 -13.75 -26.08 4.16
CA TYR A 55 -13.07 -24.82 3.91
C TYR A 55 -13.82 -23.69 4.62
N ARG A 56 -13.24 -23.16 5.70
CA ARG A 56 -13.84 -22.09 6.52
C ARG A 56 -13.71 -20.73 5.83
N ILE A 57 -14.47 -20.51 4.75
CA ILE A 57 -14.68 -19.16 4.22
C ILE A 57 -15.56 -18.36 5.17
N SER A 58 -15.23 -17.08 5.37
CA SER A 58 -16.12 -16.15 6.06
C SER A 58 -17.39 -15.96 5.24
N LEU A 59 -18.54 -15.92 5.89
CA LEU A 59 -19.83 -15.58 5.26
C LEU A 59 -19.88 -14.12 4.79
N LYS A 60 -18.94 -13.28 5.22
CA LYS A 60 -18.85 -11.88 4.81
C LYS A 60 -18.07 -11.79 3.50
N PRO A 61 -18.70 -11.34 2.39
CA PRO A 61 -18.01 -11.18 1.11
C PRO A 61 -16.95 -10.08 1.18
N ALA A 62 -15.88 -10.23 0.39
CA ALA A 62 -14.91 -9.17 0.18
C ALA A 62 -15.55 -8.00 -0.60
N PRO A 63 -15.15 -6.74 -0.33
CA PRO A 63 -15.69 -5.58 -1.06
C PRO A 63 -15.12 -5.46 -2.48
N GLN A 64 -14.13 -6.27 -2.88
CA GLN A 64 -13.58 -6.25 -4.23
C GLN A 64 -14.22 -7.30 -5.14
N ILE A 65 -14.50 -6.91 -6.39
CA ILE A 65 -15.00 -7.80 -7.45
C ILE A 65 -13.88 -8.06 -8.44
N ALA A 66 -13.66 -9.32 -8.80
CA ALA A 66 -12.68 -9.71 -9.82
C ALA A 66 -13.32 -9.72 -11.22
N GLN A 67 -12.67 -9.08 -12.18
CA GLN A 67 -13.05 -9.08 -13.59
C GLN A 67 -11.83 -9.44 -14.44
N CYS A 68 -12.05 -10.19 -15.51
CA CYS A 68 -11.03 -10.46 -16.51
C CYS A 68 -11.07 -9.37 -17.59
N ILE A 69 -9.98 -8.65 -17.78
CA ILE A 69 -9.84 -7.62 -18.82
C ILE A 69 -8.50 -7.82 -19.51
N ASP A 70 -8.48 -7.92 -20.84
CA ASP A 70 -7.27 -8.11 -21.65
C ASP A 70 -6.41 -9.33 -21.20
N GLY A 71 -7.07 -10.37 -20.70
CA GLY A 71 -6.43 -11.60 -20.22
C GLY A 71 -5.69 -11.46 -18.87
N VAL A 72 -5.96 -10.40 -18.11
CA VAL A 72 -5.41 -10.16 -16.76
C VAL A 72 -6.53 -9.98 -15.75
N LEU A 73 -6.35 -10.55 -14.55
CA LEU A 73 -7.33 -10.41 -13.48
C LEU A 73 -7.20 -9.05 -12.78
N VAL A 74 -8.25 -8.26 -12.89
CA VAL A 74 -8.36 -6.92 -12.30
C VAL A 74 -9.40 -6.96 -11.17
N LEU A 75 -9.07 -6.35 -10.04
CA LEU A 75 -9.97 -6.18 -8.91
C LEU A 75 -10.46 -4.74 -8.81
N PHE A 76 -11.78 -4.59 -8.74
CA PHE A 76 -12.45 -3.32 -8.53
C PHE A 76 -12.98 -3.24 -7.11
N ASP A 77 -12.64 -2.17 -6.39
CA ASP A 77 -13.23 -1.92 -5.07
C ASP A 77 -14.65 -1.33 -5.22
N THR A 78 -15.64 -1.98 -4.60
CA THR A 78 -17.04 -1.53 -4.67
C THR A 78 -17.38 -0.40 -3.69
N GLN A 79 -16.56 -0.19 -2.66
CA GLN A 79 -16.76 0.88 -1.68
C GLN A 79 -16.08 2.17 -2.11
N GLN A 80 -14.92 2.09 -2.77
CA GLN A 80 -14.17 3.26 -3.22
C GLN A 80 -14.11 3.31 -4.75
N LYS A 81 -15.01 4.11 -5.34
CA LYS A 81 -15.06 4.36 -6.78
C LYS A 81 -13.71 4.92 -7.26
N GLY A 82 -12.95 4.14 -8.02
CA GLY A 82 -11.71 4.56 -8.67
C GLY A 82 -10.45 3.81 -8.24
N LEU A 83 -10.50 2.94 -7.23
CA LEU A 83 -9.37 2.05 -6.93
C LEU A 83 -9.53 0.75 -7.73
N THR A 84 -8.64 0.60 -8.71
CA THR A 84 -8.53 -0.56 -9.58
C THR A 84 -7.13 -1.13 -9.42
N GLY A 85 -7.04 -2.41 -9.08
CA GLY A 85 -5.77 -3.11 -8.86
C GLY A 85 -5.64 -4.32 -9.77
N VAL A 86 -4.45 -4.57 -10.31
CA VAL A 86 -4.16 -5.83 -11.00
C VAL A 86 -3.73 -6.86 -9.94
N LEU A 87 -4.32 -8.06 -9.97
CA LEU A 87 -3.86 -9.13 -9.09
C LEU A 87 -2.47 -9.61 -9.52
N VAL A 88 -1.51 -9.51 -8.62
CA VAL A 88 -0.14 -9.96 -8.85
C VAL A 88 0.25 -11.02 -7.82
N ASP A 89 1.11 -11.95 -8.22
CA ASP A 89 1.72 -12.90 -7.28
C ASP A 89 2.84 -12.24 -6.44
N ASN A 90 3.44 -13.00 -5.53
CA ASN A 90 4.55 -12.54 -4.68
C ASN A 90 5.81 -12.11 -5.49
N GLN A 91 5.88 -12.46 -6.78
CA GLN A 91 6.96 -12.03 -7.69
C GLN A 91 6.52 -10.87 -8.61
N LYS A 92 5.40 -10.19 -8.29
CA LYS A 92 4.82 -9.09 -9.08
C LYS A 92 4.42 -9.50 -10.51
N ARG A 93 4.09 -10.77 -10.74
CA ARG A 93 3.58 -11.26 -12.03
C ARG A 93 2.06 -11.21 -12.03
N ALA A 94 1.49 -10.60 -13.08
CA ALA A 94 0.05 -10.50 -13.23
C ALA A 94 -0.60 -11.88 -13.38
N VAL A 95 -1.65 -12.14 -12.61
CA VAL A 95 -2.43 -13.37 -12.72
C VAL A 95 -3.25 -13.30 -14.00
N ARG A 96 -3.00 -14.26 -14.90
CA ARG A 96 -3.75 -14.39 -16.15
C ARG A 96 -5.10 -15.02 -15.89
N CYS A 97 -6.12 -14.49 -16.55
CA CYS A 97 -7.44 -15.09 -16.59
C CYS A 97 -7.78 -15.42 -18.04
N SER A 98 -8.47 -16.54 -18.23
CA SER A 98 -9.13 -16.84 -19.49
C SER A 98 -10.55 -16.29 -19.36
N GLU A 99 -11.05 -15.60 -20.37
CA GLU A 99 -12.47 -15.19 -20.44
C GLU A 99 -13.42 -16.40 -20.53
N GLN A 100 -12.85 -17.62 -20.59
CA GLN A 100 -13.55 -18.88 -20.69
C GLN A 100 -13.48 -19.59 -19.34
N GLY A 101 -14.52 -19.39 -18.54
CA GLY A 101 -14.85 -20.18 -17.36
C GLY A 101 -16.35 -20.42 -17.32
N LEU A 102 -16.85 -21.19 -18.30
CA LEU A 102 -18.12 -21.92 -18.21
C LEU A 102 -17.83 -23.29 -17.58
#